data_AF-A0A4R3K9Y1-F1
#
_entry.id   AF-A0A4R3K9Y1-F1
#
_cell.length_a   1.000
_cell.length_b   1.000
_cell.length_c   1.000
_cell.angle_alpha   90.00
_cell.angle_beta   90.00
_cell.angle_gamma   90.00
#
_symmetry.space_group_name_H-M   'P 1'
#
loop_
_entity.id
_entity.type
_entity.pdbx_description
1 polymer ?
#
loop_
_entity_poly.entity_id
_entity_poly.type
_entity_poly.pdbx_seq_one_letter_code
_entity_poly.pdbx_strand_id
1 'polypeptide(L)'
;MSDQITENKATVFAALWMLPIRFVTGWVFFSAGLRKFIPEKIDPDSAGWLGHKIAGFAPNAFLVGPMIDQVTQSQALTQFFIVSLGIMQIIAGVLLLLGLFTRLASFATLAMSIAILFSAGWLGPDCLDEYNMNITFMATSMSLLLAGGGRYFGLDAILQRKYPNFTIGGFRLW
;
A
#
# COMPACT_ATOMS: atom_id res chain seq x y z
N MET A 1 -36.22 8.15 -14.21
CA MET A 1 -35.67 9.39 -13.60
C MET A 1 -35.42 9.23 -12.09
N SER A 2 -36.31 8.58 -11.32
CA SER A 2 -36.04 8.26 -9.91
C SER A 2 -34.85 7.32 -9.70
N ASP A 3 -34.67 6.33 -10.58
CA ASP A 3 -33.60 5.32 -10.42
C ASP A 3 -32.20 5.94 -10.55
N GLN A 4 -32.00 6.85 -11.51
CA GLN A 4 -30.74 7.57 -11.67
C GLN A 4 -30.41 8.50 -10.49
N ILE A 5 -31.44 9.08 -9.84
CA ILE A 5 -31.24 9.93 -8.65
C ILE A 5 -30.82 9.07 -7.46
N THR A 6 -31.44 7.90 -7.29
CA THR A 6 -31.12 6.94 -6.22
C THR A 6 -29.71 6.35 -6.40
N GLU A 7 -29.34 6.00 -7.63
CA GLU A 7 -28.01 5.49 -8.00
C GLU A 7 -26.90 6.52 -7.71
N ASN A 8 -27.16 7.80 -8.02
CA ASN A 8 -26.20 8.87 -7.77
C ASN A 8 -26.02 9.14 -6.26
N LYS A 9 -27.10 9.08 -5.47
CA LYS A 9 -27.02 9.18 -4.00
C LYS A 9 -26.25 8.02 -3.39
N ALA A 10 -26.53 6.79 -3.82
CA ALA A 10 -25.83 5.59 -3.34
C ALA A 10 -24.32 5.68 -3.60
N THR A 11 -23.93 6.17 -4.78
CA THR A 11 -22.51 6.31 -5.16
C THR A 11 -21.81 7.40 -4.34
N VAL A 12 -22.47 8.53 -4.08
CA VAL A 12 -21.95 9.60 -3.22
C VAL A 12 -21.78 9.11 -1.77
N PHE A 13 -22.76 8.38 -1.23
CA PHE A 13 -22.66 7.78 0.09
C PHE A 13 -21.50 6.78 0.15
N ALA A 14 -21.36 5.88 -0.83
CA ALA A 14 -20.24 4.96 -0.91
C ALA A 14 -18.90 5.71 -0.90
N ALA A 15 -18.76 6.80 -1.66
CA ALA A 15 -17.55 7.61 -1.67
C ALA A 15 -17.26 8.29 -0.31
N LEU A 16 -18.29 8.74 0.42
CA LEU A 16 -18.16 9.28 1.78
C LEU A 16 -17.65 8.22 2.77
N TRP A 17 -18.21 7.00 2.72
CA TRP A 17 -17.77 5.89 3.58
C TRP A 17 -16.35 5.43 3.28
N MET A 18 -15.92 5.52 2.01
CA MET A 18 -14.57 5.14 1.60
C MET A 18 -13.52 6.22 1.89
N LEU A 19 -13.92 7.46 2.15
CA LEU A 19 -13.01 8.56 2.46
C LEU A 19 -12.12 8.29 3.70
N PRO A 20 -12.66 7.91 4.89
CA PRO A 20 -11.81 7.62 6.05
C PRO A 20 -10.88 6.43 5.81
N ILE A 21 -11.36 5.38 5.13
CA ILE A 21 -10.54 4.22 4.76
C ILE A 21 -9.38 4.66 3.87
N ARG A 22 -9.66 5.49 2.86
CA ARG A 22 -8.64 6.02 1.94
C ARG A 22 -7.60 6.84 2.68
N PHE A 23 -8.04 7.76 3.54
CA PHE A 23 -7.16 8.68 4.24
C PHE A 23 -6.28 7.95 5.25
N VAL A 24 -6.86 7.06 6.07
CA VAL A 24 -6.11 6.26 7.04
C VAL A 24 -5.12 5.32 6.33
N THR A 25 -5.56 4.60 5.29
CA THR A 25 -4.68 3.72 4.52
C THR A 25 -3.54 4.53 3.89
N GLY A 26 -3.85 5.65 3.25
CA GLY A 26 -2.85 6.53 2.65
C GLY A 26 -1.84 7.06 3.66
N TRP A 27 -2.31 7.50 4.84
CA TRP A 27 -1.46 7.97 5.93
C TRP A 27 -0.53 6.89 6.48
N VAL A 28 -1.04 5.67 6.65
CA VAL A 28 -0.24 4.57 7.19
C VAL A 28 0.88 4.19 6.23
N PHE A 29 0.59 4.06 4.94
CA PHE A 29 1.62 3.78 3.94
C PHE A 29 2.64 4.93 3.82
N PHE A 30 2.16 6.18 3.79
CA PHE A 30 3.03 7.35 3.73
C PHE A 30 3.98 7.43 4.92
N SER A 31 3.46 7.35 6.14
CA SER A 31 4.25 7.39 7.38
C SER A 31 5.14 6.16 7.55
N ALA A 32 4.73 4.97 7.08
CA ALA A 32 5.57 3.77 7.06
C ALA A 32 6.77 3.90 6.11
N GLY A 33 6.58 4.57 4.97
CA GLY A 33 7.66 4.86 4.03
C GLY A 33 8.64 5.88 4.61
N LEU A 34 8.16 6.99 5.17
CA LEU A 34 9.02 8.03 5.78
C LEU A 34 9.90 7.49 6.91
N ARG A 35 9.35 6.61 7.77
CA ARG A 35 10.11 6.01 8.89
C ARG A 35 11.29 5.16 8.43
N LYS A 36 11.32 4.69 7.17
CA LYS A 36 12.46 3.95 6.61
C LYS A 36 13.65 4.83 6.27
N PHE A 37 13.46 6.15 6.19
CA PHE A 37 14.51 7.13 5.92
C PHE A 37 15.13 7.74 7.19
N ILE A 38 14.75 7.23 8.37
CA ILE A 38 15.45 7.54 9.62
C ILE A 38 16.85 6.91 9.53
N PRO A 39 17.94 7.65 9.80
CA PRO A 39 19.31 7.17 9.60
C PRO A 39 19.59 5.79 10.22
N GLU A 40 19.11 5.59 11.46
CA GLU A 40 19.23 4.34 12.21
C GLU A 40 18.60 3.12 11.50
N LYS A 41 17.62 3.33 10.61
CA LYS A 41 16.95 2.25 9.88
C LYS A 41 17.67 1.84 8.60
N ILE A 42 18.50 2.72 8.05
CA ILE A 42 19.27 2.50 6.81
C ILE A 42 20.70 2.05 7.12
N ASP A 43 21.27 2.56 8.21
CA ASP A 43 22.63 2.28 8.65
C ASP A 43 22.77 0.82 9.11
N PRO A 44 23.57 -0.01 8.41
CA PRO A 44 23.70 -1.43 8.73
C PRO A 44 24.57 -1.71 9.96
N ASP A 45 25.35 -0.72 10.40
CA ASP A 45 26.12 -0.81 11.64
C ASP A 45 25.26 -0.42 12.87
N SER A 46 24.02 0.02 12.65
CA SER A 46 23.11 0.40 13.71
C SER A 46 22.32 -0.79 14.26
N ALA A 47 22.15 -0.85 15.58
CA ALA A 47 21.25 -1.82 16.23
C ALA A 47 19.80 -1.71 15.75
N GLY A 48 19.39 -0.53 15.27
CA GLY A 48 18.05 -0.29 14.74
C GLY A 48 17.86 -0.68 13.27
N TRP A 49 18.88 -1.23 12.61
CA TRP A 49 18.86 -1.51 11.18
C TRP A 49 17.70 -2.42 10.76
N LEU A 50 16.97 -2.00 9.72
CA LEU A 50 15.80 -2.75 9.28
C LEU A 50 16.17 -4.08 8.61
N GLY A 51 17.42 -4.25 8.15
CA GLY A 51 17.89 -5.50 7.57
C GLY A 51 17.86 -6.68 8.55
N HIS A 52 18.06 -6.44 9.85
CA HIS A 52 17.93 -7.48 10.87
C HIS A 52 16.50 -8.05 10.94
N LYS A 53 15.49 -7.18 10.82
CA LYS A 53 14.08 -7.62 10.75
C LYS A 53 13.80 -8.43 9.49
N ILE A 54 14.34 -8.01 8.33
CA ILE A 54 14.16 -8.72 7.06
C ILE A 54 14.80 -10.11 7.11
N ALA A 55 15.99 -10.23 7.69
CA ALA A 55 16.63 -11.53 7.92
C ALA A 55 15.81 -12.43 8.85
N GLY A 56 15.13 -11.84 9.84
CA GLY A 56 14.19 -12.55 10.72
C GLY A 56 12.99 -13.17 10.01
N PHE A 57 12.65 -12.71 8.80
CA PHE A 57 11.54 -13.26 8.01
C PHE A 57 11.90 -14.57 7.30
N ALA A 58 13.15 -14.75 6.88
CA ALA A 58 13.60 -15.92 6.12
C ALA A 58 13.14 -17.29 6.66
N PRO A 59 13.27 -17.61 7.97
CA PRO A 59 12.90 -18.93 8.48
C PRO A 59 11.40 -19.22 8.44
N ASN A 60 10.56 -18.18 8.40
CA ASN A 60 9.10 -18.29 8.48
C ASN A 60 8.40 -17.91 7.17
N ALA A 61 9.17 -17.45 6.17
CA ALA A 61 8.65 -16.98 4.90
C ALA A 61 7.97 -18.09 4.09
N PHE A 62 6.81 -17.77 3.51
CA PHE A 62 6.08 -18.68 2.64
C PHE A 62 6.43 -18.39 1.18
N LEU A 63 7.00 -19.36 0.46
CA LEU A 63 7.41 -19.30 -0.96
C LEU A 63 8.57 -18.36 -1.31
N VAL A 64 8.86 -17.34 -0.50
CA VAL A 64 9.87 -16.30 -0.80
C VAL A 64 11.14 -16.38 0.05
N GLY A 65 11.27 -17.38 0.92
CA GLY A 65 12.45 -17.57 1.80
C GLY A 65 13.80 -17.47 1.07
N PRO A 66 14.04 -18.24 -0.02
CA PRO A 66 15.30 -18.17 -0.77
C PRO A 66 15.60 -16.79 -1.36
N MET A 67 14.58 -16.02 -1.73
CA MET A 67 14.75 -14.66 -2.24
C MET A 67 15.15 -13.70 -1.11
N ILE A 68 14.56 -13.86 0.08
CA ILE A 68 14.91 -13.08 1.27
C ILE A 68 16.34 -13.39 1.69
N ASP A 69 16.75 -14.65 1.69
CA ASP A 69 18.14 -15.05 1.97
C ASP A 69 19.12 -14.41 0.98
N GLN A 70 18.81 -14.41 -0.33
CA GLN A 70 19.65 -13.76 -1.33
C GLN A 70 19.77 -12.24 -1.12
N VAL A 71 18.67 -11.57 -0.76
CA VAL A 71 18.67 -10.13 -0.50
C VAL A 71 19.49 -9.78 0.73
N THR A 72 19.37 -10.59 1.78
CA THR A 72 20.02 -10.37 3.09
C THR A 72 21.52 -10.72 3.10
N GLN A 73 22.00 -11.51 2.14
CA GLN A 73 23.44 -11.79 1.97
C GLN A 73 24.28 -10.56 1.63
N SER A 74 23.68 -9.52 1.05
CA SER A 74 24.38 -8.28 0.71
C SER A 74 23.74 -7.09 1.40
N GLN A 75 24.54 -6.37 2.18
CA GLN A 75 24.16 -5.12 2.82
C GLN A 75 23.64 -4.09 1.81
N ALA A 76 24.32 -3.93 0.68
CA ALA A 76 23.92 -3.01 -0.38
C ALA A 76 22.56 -3.40 -1.01
N LEU A 77 22.32 -4.71 -1.22
CA LEU A 77 21.07 -5.20 -1.78
C LEU A 77 19.90 -5.04 -0.80
N THR A 78 20.14 -5.30 0.49
CA THR A 78 19.15 -5.08 1.56
C THR A 78 18.80 -3.60 1.69
N GLN A 79 19.79 -2.70 1.67
CA GLN A 79 19.55 -1.26 1.71
C GLN A 79 18.76 -0.78 0.49
N PHE A 80 19.10 -1.25 -0.71
CA PHE A 80 18.36 -0.95 -1.93
C PHE A 80 16.90 -1.40 -1.83
N PHE A 81 16.66 -2.59 -1.28
CA PHE A 81 15.32 -3.11 -1.05
C PHE A 81 14.53 -2.26 -0.03
N ILE A 82 15.13 -1.89 1.10
CA ILE A 82 14.50 -1.01 2.11
C ILE A 82 14.12 0.35 1.51
N VAL A 83 15.04 0.97 0.77
CA VAL A 83 14.83 2.28 0.14
C VAL A 83 13.75 2.21 -0.93
N SER A 84 13.80 1.22 -1.82
CA SER A 84 12.80 1.05 -2.88
C SER A 84 11.40 0.79 -2.32
N LEU A 85 11.27 -0.06 -1.29
CA LEU A 85 10.02 -0.23 -0.55
C LEU A 85 9.54 1.09 0.07
N GLY A 86 10.44 1.86 0.70
CA GLY A 86 10.10 3.15 1.29
C GLY A 86 9.56 4.15 0.27
N ILE A 87 10.20 4.26 -0.89
CA ILE A 87 9.75 5.13 -1.99
C ILE A 87 8.37 4.70 -2.49
N MET A 88 8.16 3.40 -2.75
CA MET A 88 6.87 2.89 -3.22
C MET A 88 5.74 3.17 -2.21
N GLN A 89 6.01 3.00 -0.91
CA GLN A 89 5.05 3.29 0.15
C GLN A 89 4.71 4.79 0.25
N ILE A 90 5.70 5.67 0.11
CA ILE A 90 5.49 7.13 0.06
C ILE A 90 4.61 7.49 -1.13
N ILE A 91 4.97 7.02 -2.33
CA ILE A 91 4.22 7.34 -3.55
C ILE A 91 2.77 6.86 -3.44
N ALA A 92 2.56 5.59 -3.09
CA ALA A 92 1.22 5.02 -2.96
C ALA A 92 0.41 5.74 -1.86
N GLY A 93 1.03 6.05 -0.73
CA GLY A 93 0.41 6.78 0.37
C GLY A 93 -0.03 8.19 -0.03
N VAL A 94 0.84 8.96 -0.70
CA VAL A 94 0.52 10.31 -1.20
C VAL A 94 -0.60 10.26 -2.24
N LEU A 95 -0.56 9.31 -3.18
CA LEU A 95 -1.61 9.13 -4.18
C LEU A 95 -2.97 8.86 -3.53
N LEU A 96 -3.03 8.00 -2.51
CA LEU A 96 -4.27 7.75 -1.76
C LEU A 96 -4.74 8.98 -0.96
N LEU A 97 -3.83 9.69 -0.30
CA LEU A 97 -4.17 10.90 0.47
C LEU A 97 -4.77 11.98 -0.44
N LEU A 98 -4.15 12.22 -1.60
CA LEU A 98 -4.65 13.17 -2.60
C LEU A 98 -5.89 12.67 -3.35
N GLY A 99 -6.18 11.36 -3.27
CA GLY A 99 -7.24 10.74 -4.05
C GLY A 99 -6.95 10.81 -5.55
N LEU A 100 -5.69 10.57 -5.93
CA LEU A 100 -5.20 10.56 -7.31
C LEU A 100 -4.81 9.13 -7.71
N PHE A 101 -5.28 8.67 -8.87
CA PHE A 101 -5.12 7.30 -9.37
C PHE A 101 -5.46 6.26 -8.31
N THR A 102 -6.59 6.45 -7.62
CA THR A 102 -6.92 5.71 -6.41
C THR A 102 -6.97 4.20 -6.60
N ARG A 103 -7.42 3.70 -7.76
CA ARG A 103 -7.37 2.25 -8.06
C ARG A 103 -5.94 1.75 -8.21
N LEU A 104 -5.09 2.48 -8.93
CA LEU A 104 -3.69 2.10 -9.10
C LEU A 104 -2.93 2.12 -7.76
N ALA A 105 -3.14 3.15 -6.95
CA ALA A 105 -2.55 3.25 -5.62
C ALA A 105 -3.08 2.17 -4.66
N SER A 106 -4.36 1.82 -4.76
CA SER A 106 -4.95 0.70 -4.00
C SER A 106 -4.38 -0.65 -4.44
N PHE A 107 -4.15 -0.84 -5.73
CA PHE A 107 -3.46 -2.04 -6.23
C PHE A 107 -2.01 -2.11 -5.73
N ALA A 108 -1.27 -1.00 -5.75
CA ALA A 108 0.09 -0.96 -5.24
C ALA A 108 0.16 -1.30 -3.74
N THR A 109 -0.71 -0.70 -2.93
CA THR A 109 -0.80 -1.01 -1.49
C THR A 109 -1.22 -2.45 -1.23
N LEU A 110 -2.17 -2.98 -2.00
CA LEU A 110 -2.57 -4.39 -1.95
C LEU A 110 -1.40 -5.33 -2.25
N ALA A 111 -0.68 -5.08 -3.35
CA ALA A 111 0.46 -5.90 -3.76
C ALA A 111 1.58 -5.85 -2.71
N MET A 112 1.87 -4.68 -2.14
CA MET A 112 2.84 -4.55 -1.05
C MET A 112 2.42 -5.31 0.20
N SER A 113 1.14 -5.24 0.60
CA SER A 113 0.63 -5.97 1.76
C SER A 113 0.71 -7.48 1.57
N ILE A 114 0.39 -7.98 0.38
CA ILE A 114 0.55 -9.40 0.04
C ILE A 114 2.04 -9.77 0.09
N ALA A 115 2.92 -9.00 -0.54
CA ALA A 115 4.35 -9.30 -0.55
C ALA A 115 4.93 -9.40 0.88
N ILE A 116 4.57 -8.48 1.77
CA ILE A 116 5.00 -8.52 3.18
C ILE A 116 4.37 -9.70 3.91
N LEU A 117 3.09 -10.01 3.67
CA LEU A 117 2.40 -11.15 4.29
C LEU A 117 3.09 -12.49 3.97
N PHE A 118 3.44 -12.70 2.70
CA PHE A 118 4.16 -13.89 2.25
C PHE A 118 5.61 -13.93 2.76
N SER A 119 6.22 -12.75 2.93
CA SER A 119 7.58 -12.64 3.48
C SER A 119 7.62 -12.95 4.98
N ALA A 120 6.74 -12.34 5.78
CA ALA A 120 6.73 -12.53 7.23
C ALA A 120 6.22 -13.91 7.65
N GLY A 121 5.33 -14.53 6.85
CA GLY A 121 4.70 -15.79 7.21
C GLY A 121 3.72 -15.67 8.39
N TRP A 122 3.31 -16.80 8.95
CA TRP A 122 2.30 -16.84 10.03
C TRP A 122 2.92 -16.98 11.44
N LEU A 123 3.91 -17.87 11.61
CA LEU A 123 4.41 -18.27 12.92
C LEU A 123 5.78 -17.63 13.21
N GLY A 124 5.81 -16.67 14.15
CA GLY A 124 7.03 -16.05 14.66
C GLY A 124 6.76 -14.78 15.48
N PRO A 125 7.64 -14.41 16.44
CA PRO A 125 7.45 -13.24 17.30
C PRO A 125 7.43 -11.90 16.52
N ASP A 126 8.25 -11.78 15.47
CA ASP A 126 8.23 -10.66 14.50
C ASP A 126 7.31 -10.92 13.30
N CYS A 127 6.51 -11.99 13.32
CA CYS A 127 5.65 -12.35 12.19
C CYS A 127 4.18 -12.06 12.50
N LEU A 128 3.77 -12.19 13.77
CA LEU A 128 2.39 -12.03 14.18
C LEU A 128 1.87 -10.59 14.00
N ASP A 129 2.68 -9.59 14.35
CA ASP A 129 2.31 -8.17 14.23
C ASP A 129 2.20 -7.77 12.75
N GLU A 130 3.17 -8.20 11.96
CA GLU A 130 3.25 -7.99 10.53
C GLU A 130 2.11 -8.71 9.80
N TYR A 131 1.73 -9.92 10.20
CA TYR A 131 0.65 -10.69 9.61
C TYR A 131 -0.72 -10.00 9.79
N ASN A 132 -1.09 -9.68 11.02
CA ASN A 132 -2.38 -9.07 11.35
C ASN A 132 -2.54 -7.68 10.71
N MET A 133 -1.47 -6.90 10.72
CA MET A 133 -1.43 -5.59 10.09
C MET A 133 -1.64 -5.70 8.58
N ASN A 134 -0.94 -6.62 7.89
CA ASN A 134 -1.02 -6.72 6.45
C ASN A 134 -2.33 -7.33 5.93
N ILE A 135 -3.00 -8.21 6.69
CA ILE A 135 -4.37 -8.64 6.34
C ILE A 135 -5.34 -7.48 6.41
N THR A 136 -5.21 -6.62 7.42
CA THR A 136 -6.06 -5.44 7.56
C THR A 136 -5.86 -4.51 6.36
N PHE A 137 -4.61 -4.25 5.97
CA PHE A 137 -4.33 -3.44 4.78
C PHE A 137 -4.78 -4.09 3.48
N MET A 138 -4.67 -5.42 3.37
CA MET A 138 -5.20 -6.15 2.23
C MET A 138 -6.71 -5.90 2.10
N ALA A 139 -7.47 -6.00 3.20
CA ALA A 139 -8.91 -5.74 3.20
C ALA A 139 -9.24 -4.28 2.84
N THR A 140 -8.54 -3.30 3.43
CA THR A 140 -8.78 -1.88 3.11
C THR A 140 -8.41 -1.53 1.67
N SER A 141 -7.29 -2.05 1.16
CA SER A 141 -6.83 -1.81 -0.22
C SER A 141 -7.72 -2.51 -1.24
N MET A 142 -8.20 -3.73 -0.98
CA MET A 142 -9.21 -4.39 -1.82
C MET A 142 -10.52 -3.60 -1.85
N SER A 143 -10.98 -3.11 -0.70
CA SER A 143 -12.19 -2.28 -0.61
C SER A 143 -12.04 -1.03 -1.49
N LEU A 144 -10.91 -0.31 -1.36
CA LEU A 144 -10.64 0.91 -2.14
C LEU A 144 -10.51 0.63 -3.64
N LEU A 145 -9.87 -0.49 -4.01
CA LEU A 145 -9.72 -0.93 -5.39
C LEU A 145 -11.06 -1.21 -6.06
N LEU A 146 -11.98 -1.86 -5.33
CA LEU A 146 -13.32 -2.18 -5.83
C LEU A 146 -14.23 -0.95 -5.90
N ALA A 147 -14.25 -0.14 -4.84
CA ALA A 147 -15.17 0.99 -4.72
C ALA A 147 -14.75 2.23 -5.53
N GLY A 148 -13.45 2.44 -5.78
CA GLY A 148 -12.97 3.64 -6.49
C GLY A 148 -13.12 4.92 -5.67
N GLY A 149 -12.41 4.99 -4.53
CA GLY A 149 -12.54 6.06 -3.54
C GLY A 149 -12.17 7.49 -4.00
N GLY A 150 -11.65 7.68 -5.22
CA GLY A 150 -11.27 8.99 -5.77
C GLY A 150 -12.38 9.72 -6.54
N ARG A 151 -13.46 9.02 -6.90
CA ARG A 151 -14.44 9.48 -7.90
C ARG A 151 -15.24 10.74 -7.53
N TYR A 152 -15.38 11.06 -6.24
CA TYR A 152 -16.11 12.24 -5.77
C TYR A 152 -15.28 13.18 -4.89
N PHE A 153 -14.47 12.64 -3.97
CA PHE A 153 -13.72 13.41 -2.98
C PHE A 153 -12.20 13.26 -3.15
N GLY A 154 -11.68 13.41 -4.36
CA GLY A 154 -10.26 13.30 -4.68
C GLY A 154 -9.90 14.07 -5.95
N LEU A 155 -8.61 14.21 -6.23
CA LEU A 155 -8.14 14.82 -7.49
C LEU A 155 -8.61 14.03 -8.72
N ASP A 156 -8.89 12.73 -8.57
CA ASP A 156 -9.52 11.89 -9.59
C ASP A 156 -10.86 12.47 -10.08
N ALA A 157 -11.65 13.08 -9.20
CA ALA A 157 -12.92 13.72 -9.58
C ALA A 157 -12.70 14.95 -10.49
N ILE A 158 -11.64 15.73 -10.24
CA ILE A 158 -11.27 16.88 -11.08
C ILE A 158 -10.73 16.39 -12.43
N LEU A 159 -9.87 15.38 -12.41
CA LEU A 159 -9.28 14.81 -13.61
C LEU A 159 -10.35 14.15 -14.50
N GLN A 160 -11.32 13.46 -13.91
CA GLN A 160 -12.44 12.86 -14.63
C GLN A 160 -13.33 13.91 -15.31
N ARG A 161 -13.53 15.09 -14.69
CA ARG A 161 -14.27 16.19 -15.32
C ARG A 161 -13.51 16.78 -16.51
N LYS A 162 -12.18 16.83 -16.44
CA LYS A 162 -11.32 17.37 -17.49
C LYS A 162 -11.05 16.37 -18.63
N TYR A 163 -10.94 15.08 -18.31
CA TYR A 163 -10.66 13.98 -19.25
C TYR A 163 -11.59 12.78 -19.00
N PRO A 164 -12.85 12.83 -19.46
CA PRO A 164 -13.89 11.84 -19.11
C PRO A 164 -13.62 10.42 -19.64
N ASN A 165 -12.79 10.29 -20.69
CA ASN A 165 -12.47 9.03 -21.36
C ASN A 165 -11.03 8.55 -21.10
N PHE A 166 -10.32 9.09 -20.10
CA PHE A 166 -8.96 8.65 -19.81
C PHE A 166 -8.94 7.23 -19.23
N THR A 167 -8.57 6.26 -20.05
CA THR A 167 -8.41 4.86 -19.64
C THR A 167 -7.05 4.36 -20.06
N ILE A 168 -6.36 3.62 -19.18
CA ILE A 168 -5.15 2.88 -19.56
C ILE A 168 -5.54 1.43 -19.78
N GLY A 169 -5.37 0.92 -21.00
CA GLY A 169 -5.67 -0.47 -21.35
C GLY A 169 -7.14 -0.88 -21.15
N GLY A 170 -8.08 0.07 -21.25
CA GLY A 170 -9.51 -0.17 -20.96
C GLY A 170 -9.88 -0.13 -19.47
N PHE A 171 -8.91 -0.04 -18.57
CA PHE A 171 -9.13 0.11 -17.14
C PHE A 171 -9.27 1.60 -16.77
N ARG A 172 -10.33 1.95 -16.03
CA ARG A 172 -10.45 3.28 -15.41
C ARG A 172 -9.53 3.32 -14.19
N LEU A 173 -8.70 4.34 -14.08
CA LEU A 173 -7.70 4.47 -13.00
C LEU A 173 -8.26 5.04 -11.69
N TRP A 174 -9.53 5.45 -11.70
CA TRP A 174 -10.25 6.08 -10.60
C TRP A 174 -11.42 5.23 -10.11
#